data_AF-A0A2V7HN16-F1
#
_entry.id   AF-A0A2V7HN16-F1
#
_cell.length_a   1.000
_cell.length_b   1.000
_cell.length_c   1.000
_cell.angle_alpha   90.00
_cell.angle_beta   90.00
_cell.angle_gamma   90.00
#
_symmetry.space_group_name_H-M   'P 1'
#
loop_
_entity.id
_entity.type
_entity.pdbx_description
1 polymer ?
#
loop_
_entity_poly.entity_id
_entity_poly.type
_entity_poly.pdbx_seq_one_letter_code
_entity_poly.pdbx_strand_id
1 'polypeptide(L)'
;MGIRAIIEAVCRDRNASGEDLFEKINDLLAQGVLTKDGSDILHRLRVLGNNAAHEIKAHSATELTLAMDVAEHLLQAVYILPFHAKR
;
A
#
# COMPACT_ATOMS: atom_id res chain seq x y z
N MET A 1 7.04 6.36 -7.69
CA MET A 1 7.91 5.16 -7.61
C MET A 1 8.06 4.62 -6.17
N GLY A 2 8.50 5.39 -5.17
CA GLY A 2 8.80 4.87 -3.82
C GLY A 2 7.64 4.16 -3.09
N ILE A 3 6.45 4.76 -3.04
CA ILE A 3 5.30 4.21 -2.29
C ILE A 3 4.79 2.92 -2.92
N ARG A 4 4.71 2.87 -4.25
CA ARG A 4 4.33 1.66 -4.96
C ARG A 4 5.28 0.50 -4.65
N ALA A 5 6.59 0.76 -4.61
CA ALA A 5 7.57 -0.24 -4.26
C ALA A 5 7.38 -0.78 -2.82
N ILE A 6 6.97 0.08 -1.87
CA ILE A 6 6.62 -0.35 -0.51
C ILE A 6 5.42 -1.31 -0.55
N ILE A 7 4.34 -0.94 -1.26
CA ILE A 7 3.15 -1.80 -1.37
C ILE A 7 3.52 -3.15 -2.01
N GLU A 8 4.31 -3.14 -3.07
CA GLU A 8 4.79 -4.37 -3.74
C GLU A 8 5.66 -5.23 -2.81
N ALA A 9 6.53 -4.62 -2.00
CA ALA A 9 7.35 -5.32 -1.03
C ALA A 9 6.49 -6.00 0.05
N VAL A 10 5.47 -5.31 0.58
CA VAL A 10 4.51 -5.90 1.52
C VAL A 10 3.73 -7.04 0.90
N CYS A 11 3.24 -6.88 -0.33
CA CYS A 11 2.55 -7.95 -1.06
C CYS A 11 3.44 -9.19 -1.19
N ARG A 12 4.72 -9.01 -1.55
CA ARG A 12 5.68 -10.11 -1.66
C ARG A 12 5.95 -10.80 -0.32
N ASP A 13 6.20 -10.02 0.73
CA ASP A 13 6.51 -10.54 2.06
C ASP A 13 5.33 -11.34 2.65
N ARG A 14 4.10 -10.90 2.35
CA ARG A 14 2.87 -11.60 2.75
C ARG A 14 2.42 -12.68 1.79
N ASN A 15 3.23 -13.02 0.79
CA ASN A 15 2.90 -14.03 -0.24
C ASN A 15 1.54 -13.76 -0.89
N ALA A 16 1.21 -12.49 -1.14
CA ALA A 16 -0.02 -12.10 -1.80
C ALA A 16 -0.05 -12.64 -3.23
N SER A 17 -1.13 -13.31 -3.58
CA SER A 17 -1.38 -13.91 -4.89
C SER A 17 -1.99 -12.90 -5.87
N GLY A 18 -1.76 -13.09 -7.16
CA GLY A 18 -2.30 -12.24 -8.23
C GLY A 18 -1.27 -11.85 -9.28
N GLU A 19 -1.75 -11.57 -10.49
CA GLU A 19 -0.93 -11.21 -11.65
C GLU A 19 -0.47 -9.75 -11.58
N ASP A 20 -1.26 -8.88 -10.95
CA ASP A 20 -0.96 -7.46 -10.81
C ASP A 20 -1.09 -6.94 -9.36
N LEU A 21 -0.79 -5.65 -9.18
CA LEU A 21 -0.86 -5.03 -7.86
C LEU A 21 -2.30 -4.87 -7.36
N PHE A 22 -3.29 -4.80 -8.25
CA PHE A 22 -4.70 -4.72 -7.86
C PHE A 22 -5.14 -6.04 -7.22
N GLU A 23 -4.85 -7.17 -7.87
CA GLU A 23 -5.17 -8.50 -7.34
C GLU A 23 -4.44 -8.77 -6.03
N LYS A 24 -3.15 -8.43 -5.94
CA LYS A 24 -2.37 -8.60 -4.71
C LYS A 24 -2.93 -7.81 -3.52
N ILE A 25 -3.38 -6.57 -3.74
CA ILE A 25 -4.02 -5.77 -2.68
C ILE A 25 -5.32 -6.45 -2.21
N ASN A 26 -6.12 -6.98 -3.14
CA ASN A 26 -7.35 -7.70 -2.79
C ASN A 26 -7.06 -9.00 -2.04
N ASP A 27 -5.99 -9.70 -2.40
CA ASP A 27 -5.57 -10.92 -1.70
C ASP A 27 -5.15 -10.61 -0.26
N LEU A 28 -4.41 -9.51 -0.02
CA LEU A 28 -4.09 -9.06 1.34
C LEU A 28 -5.34 -8.76 2.19
N LEU A 29 -6.39 -8.20 1.57
CA LEU A 29 -7.68 -8.02 2.24
C LEU A 29 -8.33 -9.37 2.57
N ALA A 30 -8.32 -10.32 1.63
CA ALA A 30 -8.87 -11.66 1.83
C ALA A 30 -8.12 -12.46 2.93
N GLN A 31 -6.81 -12.26 3.04
CA GLN A 31 -5.97 -12.83 4.10
C GLN A 31 -6.19 -12.16 5.48
N GLY A 32 -6.96 -11.07 5.55
CA GLY A 32 -7.17 -10.30 6.78
C GLY A 32 -5.95 -9.46 7.20
N VAL A 33 -4.97 -9.28 6.32
CA VAL A 33 -3.81 -8.41 6.54
C VAL A 33 -4.21 -6.94 6.47
N LEU A 34 -5.19 -6.62 5.60
CA LEU A 34 -5.74 -5.28 5.44
C LEU A 34 -7.19 -5.21 5.92
N THR A 35 -7.59 -4.03 6.37
CA THR A 35 -9.01 -3.66 6.46
C THR A 35 -9.55 -3.26 5.09
N LYS A 36 -10.87 -3.20 4.95
CA LYS A 36 -11.52 -2.74 3.72
C LYS A 36 -11.07 -1.32 3.34
N ASP A 37 -11.07 -0.41 4.31
CA ASP A 37 -10.61 0.96 4.10
C ASP A 37 -9.14 1.00 3.69
N GLY A 38 -8.28 0.20 4.33
CA GLY A 38 -6.86 0.09 3.95
C GLY A 38 -6.68 -0.36 2.50
N SER A 39 -7.42 -1.38 2.07
CA SER A 39 -7.41 -1.86 0.67
C SER A 39 -7.85 -0.78 -0.31
N ASP A 40 -8.94 -0.06 -0.02
CA ASP A 40 -9.49 0.97 -0.92
C ASP A 40 -8.53 2.15 -1.08
N ILE A 41 -7.83 2.51 -0.02
CA ILE A 41 -6.79 3.54 -0.05
C ILE A 41 -5.57 3.06 -0.87
N LEU A 42 -5.09 1.83 -0.66
CA LEU A 42 -3.97 1.29 -1.46
C LEU A 42 -4.29 1.24 -2.95
N HIS A 43 -5.54 0.97 -3.32
CA HIS A 43 -5.98 1.05 -4.72
C HIS A 43 -5.87 2.45 -5.29
N ARG A 44 -6.20 3.50 -4.52
CA ARG A 44 -6.02 4.89 -4.95
C ARG A 44 -4.54 5.22 -5.15
N LEU A 45 -3.67 4.73 -4.26
CA LEU A 45 -2.22 4.93 -4.38
C LEU A 45 -1.58 4.16 -5.52
N ARG A 46 -2.08 2.96 -5.83
CA ARG A 46 -1.68 2.21 -7.02
C ARG A 46 -1.94 3.02 -8.28
N VAL A 47 -3.12 3.65 -8.38
CA VAL A 47 -3.49 4.52 -9.51
C VAL A 47 -2.62 5.77 -9.53
N LEU A 48 -2.45 6.45 -8.39
CA LEU A 48 -1.58 7.62 -8.29
C LEU A 48 -0.14 7.30 -8.73
N GLY A 49 0.41 6.18 -8.27
CA GLY A 49 1.76 5.73 -8.62
C GLY A 49 1.93 5.36 -10.09
N ASN A 50 0.88 4.82 -10.73
CA ASN A 50 0.86 4.58 -12.18
C ASN A 50 0.84 5.89 -12.97
N ASN A 51 0.05 6.86 -12.53
CA ASN A 51 -0.02 8.17 -13.19
C ASN A 51 1.29 8.93 -13.01
N ALA A 52 1.88 8.89 -11.81
CA ALA A 52 3.18 9.48 -11.49
C ALA A 52 4.34 8.95 -12.35
N ALA A 53 4.25 7.69 -12.80
CA ALA A 53 5.27 7.08 -13.65
C ALA A 53 5.16 7.52 -15.12
N HIS A 54 3.98 7.97 -15.55
CA HIS A 54 3.71 8.35 -16.94
C HIS A 54 3.62 9.87 -17.16
N GLU A 55 3.21 10.64 -16.15
CA GLU A 55 3.10 12.10 -16.22
C GLU A 55 4.16 12.78 -15.35
N ILE A 56 5.03 13.60 -15.95
CA ILE A 56 5.95 14.50 -15.25
C ILE A 56 5.15 15.72 -14.76
N LYS A 57 4.15 15.49 -13.90
CA LYS A 57 3.45 16.56 -13.17
C LYS A 57 3.85 16.46 -11.72
N ALA A 58 4.22 17.60 -11.13
CA ALA A 58 4.44 17.68 -9.70
C ALA A 58 3.13 17.35 -8.97
N HIS A 59 3.15 16.34 -8.11
CA HIS A 59 2.03 16.06 -7.22
C HIS A 59 1.85 17.20 -6.21
N SER A 60 0.61 17.46 -5.83
CA SER A 60 0.31 18.39 -4.76
C SER A 60 0.84 17.87 -3.42
N ALA A 61 1.12 18.79 -2.50
CA ALA A 61 1.50 18.43 -1.13
C ALA A 61 0.46 17.50 -0.48
N THR A 62 -0.83 17.73 -0.73
CA THR A 62 -1.92 16.89 -0.22
C THR A 62 -1.84 15.44 -0.71
N GLU A 63 -1.57 15.23 -2.00
CA GLU A 63 -1.42 13.88 -2.56
C GLU A 63 -0.20 13.16 -1.98
N LEU A 64 0.91 13.89 -1.82
CA LEU A 64 2.14 13.33 -1.23
C LEU A 64 1.94 12.96 0.25
N THR A 65 1.33 13.84 1.05
CA THR A 65 1.02 13.58 2.46
C THR A 65 0.09 12.38 2.59
N LEU A 66 -1.01 12.34 1.83
CA LEU A 66 -1.92 11.20 1.84
C LEU A 66 -1.19 9.90 1.52
N ALA A 67 -0.29 9.93 0.54
CA ALA A 67 0.45 8.75 0.15
C ALA A 67 1.45 8.29 1.23
N MET A 68 2.09 9.22 1.95
CA MET A 68 2.94 8.92 3.10
C MET A 68 2.16 8.33 4.28
N ASP A 69 1.05 8.96 4.67
CA ASP A 69 0.22 8.54 5.80
C ASP A 69 -0.22 7.08 5.66
N VAL A 70 -0.55 6.68 4.44
CA VAL A 70 -1.03 5.34 4.14
C VAL A 70 0.09 4.32 4.11
N ALA A 71 1.25 4.67 3.56
CA ALA A 71 2.43 3.82 3.62
C ALA A 71 2.81 3.56 5.08
N GLU A 72 2.75 4.59 5.93
CA GLU A 72 2.98 4.46 7.36
C GLU A 72 1.93 3.56 8.03
N HIS A 73 0.63 3.79 7.80
CA HIS A 73 -0.44 2.94 8.34
C HIS A 73 -0.28 1.47 7.91
N LEU A 74 0.10 1.22 6.66
CA LEU A 74 0.37 -0.13 6.16
C LEU A 74 1.50 -0.79 6.94
N LEU A 75 2.64 -0.11 7.08
CA LEU A 75 3.79 -0.64 7.82
C LEU A 75 3.48 -0.82 9.31
N GLN A 76 2.70 0.09 9.89
CA GLN A 76 2.23 -0.01 11.26
C GLN A 76 1.37 -1.26 11.48
N ALA A 77 0.33 -1.44 10.65
CA ALA A 77 -0.57 -2.58 10.75
C ALA A 77 0.14 -3.92 10.49
N VAL A 78 1.03 -3.95 9.50
CA VAL A 78 1.65 -5.20 9.05
C VAL A 78 2.83 -5.61 9.92
N TYR A 79 3.68 -4.68 10.35
CA TYR A 79 4.96 -5.02 11.01
C TYR A 79 5.06 -4.50 12.43
N ILE A 80 4.76 -3.22 12.66
CA ILE A 80 5.10 -2.54 13.91
C ILE A 80 4.15 -2.93 15.04
N LEU A 81 2.84 -2.80 14.84
CA LEU A 81 1.84 -3.13 15.86
C LEU A 81 1.85 -4.63 16.22
N PRO A 82 1.93 -5.58 15.26
CA PRO A 82 2.08 -7.00 15.60
C PRO A 82 3.38 -7.31 16.35
N PHE A 83 4.48 -6.59 16.08
CA PHE A 83 5.72 -6.75 16.84
C PHE A 83 5.55 -6.26 18.28
N HIS A 84 4.91 -5.10 18.49
CA HIS A 84 4.64 -4.58 19.83
C HIS A 84 3.68 -5.46 20.64
N ALA A 85 2.65 -6.02 20.02
CA ALA A 85 1.67 -6.88 20.69
C ALA A 85 2.24 -8.24 21.15
N LYS A 86 3.36 -8.68 20.59
CA LYS A 86 4.06 -9.92 20.95
C LYS A 86 5.10 -9.74 22.07
N ARG A 87 5.32 -8.51 22.53
CA ARG A 87 6.23 -8.17 23.62
C ARG A 87 5.53 -8.12 24.97
#